data_AF-A0A8U0II88-F1
#
_entry.id   AF-A0A8U0II88-F1
#
_cell.length_a   1.000
_cell.length_b   1.000
_cell.length_c   1.000
_cell.angle_alpha   90.00
_cell.angle_beta   90.00
_cell.angle_gamma   90.00
#
_symmetry.space_group_name_H-M   'P 1'
#
loop_
_entity.id
_entity.type
_entity.pdbx_description
1 polymer ?
#
loop_
_entity_poly.entity_id
_entity_poly.type
_entity_poly.pdbx_seq_one_letter_code
_entity_poly.pdbx_strand_id
1 'polypeptide(L)'
;MSDRPARQIRAATSRRRQSWSGWAEGSVDEKDGVGVFLDDVTYVFADVSVFGLPVLWLVLVTGTNEWAGLKTGALVAWLTTVAAGALIRGGWVTPLATDAPGWVAVTPWLVALRVAYYNAALALAAYGGRALGEASSVVGPQWPSLATVGAAFVVGALAAALFPRVAESFYGIVAE
;
A
#
# COMPACT_ATOMS: atom_id res chain seq x y z
N MET A 1 -15.41 12.00 19.57
CA MET A 1 -14.03 11.81 19.10
C MET A 1 -13.90 10.33 18.77
N SER A 2 -13.50 9.99 17.55
CA SER A 2 -13.80 8.70 16.89
C SER A 2 -13.15 7.48 17.56
N ASP A 3 -13.98 6.53 17.98
CA ASP A 3 -13.71 5.21 18.62
C ASP A 3 -12.92 4.20 17.76
N ARG A 4 -11.95 4.65 16.96
CA ARG A 4 -11.18 3.76 16.07
C ARG A 4 -9.68 3.99 16.17
N PRO A 5 -9.02 3.46 17.22
CA PRO A 5 -7.58 3.68 17.47
C PRO A 5 -6.68 3.13 16.36
N ALA A 6 -7.18 2.21 15.53
CA ALA A 6 -6.46 1.67 14.38
C ALA A 6 -6.45 2.59 13.13
N ARG A 7 -6.99 3.81 13.21
CA ARG A 7 -7.20 4.72 12.05
C ARG A 7 -6.63 6.11 12.22
N GLN A 8 -6.15 6.68 11.12
CA GLN A 8 -5.72 8.07 11.02
C GLN A 8 -6.81 8.96 10.43
N ILE A 9 -7.94 9.06 11.13
CA ILE A 9 -9.14 9.78 10.66
C ILE A 9 -8.84 11.26 10.39
N ARG A 10 -8.02 11.90 11.23
CA ARG A 10 -7.67 13.32 11.09
C ARG A 10 -7.03 13.63 9.74
N ALA A 11 -6.18 12.75 9.21
CA ALA A 11 -5.54 12.96 7.91
C ALA A 11 -6.57 12.92 6.77
N ALA A 12 -7.56 12.03 6.87
CA ALA A 12 -8.59 11.89 5.84
C ALA A 12 -9.65 12.99 5.86
N THR A 13 -9.87 13.65 7.00
CA THR A 13 -10.93 14.67 7.15
C THR A 13 -10.40 16.10 7.20
N SER A 14 -9.08 16.32 7.11
CA SER A 14 -8.46 17.65 7.22
C SER A 14 -7.37 17.84 6.19
N ARG A 15 -7.20 19.09 5.74
CA ARG A 15 -6.09 19.53 4.87
C ARG A 15 -4.81 19.88 5.62
N ARG A 16 -4.84 19.87 6.96
CA ARG A 16 -3.67 20.17 7.79
C ARG A 16 -2.70 18.98 7.79
N ARG A 17 -1.42 19.24 7.56
CA ARG A 17 -0.35 18.24 7.60
C ARG A 17 0.79 18.71 8.50
N GLN A 18 1.42 17.76 9.18
CA GLN A 18 2.65 18.06 9.91
C GLN A 18 3.77 18.22 8.90
N SER A 19 4.53 19.29 9.06
CA SER A 19 5.68 19.62 8.23
C SER A 19 6.89 19.80 9.14
N TRP A 20 8.08 19.66 8.56
CA TRP A 20 9.34 19.85 9.26
C TRP A 20 10.15 20.92 8.54
N SER A 21 10.59 21.93 9.29
CA SER A 21 11.28 23.09 8.72
C SER A 21 12.74 22.80 8.31
N GLY A 22 13.28 21.62 8.63
CA GLY A 22 14.70 21.31 8.50
C GLY A 22 15.51 21.62 9.76
N TRP A 23 14.95 22.40 10.70
CA TRP A 23 15.66 22.93 11.87
C TRP A 23 15.16 22.35 13.19
N ALA A 24 14.75 21.08 13.19
CA ALA A 24 14.12 20.41 14.35
C ALA A 24 12.79 21.07 14.82
N GLU A 25 12.23 22.01 14.06
CA GLU A 25 10.92 22.60 14.34
C GLU A 25 9.83 21.92 13.50
N GLY A 26 8.79 21.45 14.17
CA GLY A 26 7.59 20.95 13.53
C GLY A 26 6.57 22.07 13.34
N SER A 27 6.05 22.23 12.13
CA SER A 27 4.91 23.11 11.84
C SER A 27 3.68 22.28 11.44
N VAL A 28 2.52 22.92 11.47
CA VAL A 28 1.30 22.35 10.89
C VAL A 28 0.81 23.33 9.84
N ASP A 29 0.96 22.93 8.59
CA ASP A 29 0.61 23.75 7.45
C ASP A 29 -0.69 23.23 6.81
N GLU A 30 -1.53 24.15 6.36
CA GLU A 30 -2.70 23.81 5.56
C GLU A 30 -2.28 23.70 4.09
N LYS A 31 -2.48 22.52 3.51
CA LYS A 31 -2.10 22.23 2.13
C LYS A 31 -3.33 22.25 1.22
N ASP A 32 -3.15 22.59 -0.05
CA ASP A 32 -4.17 22.39 -1.06
C ASP A 32 -4.28 20.89 -1.44
N GLY A 33 -5.18 20.54 -2.36
CA GLY A 33 -5.41 19.14 -2.71
C GLY A 33 -4.15 18.43 -3.23
N VAL A 34 -3.35 19.11 -4.05
CA VAL A 34 -2.10 18.57 -4.60
C VAL A 34 -1.04 18.43 -3.49
N GLY A 35 -0.89 19.44 -2.63
CA GLY A 35 0.04 19.39 -1.50
C GLY A 35 -0.31 18.29 -0.51
N VAL A 36 -1.60 18.03 -0.25
CA VAL A 36 -2.04 16.89 0.55
C VAL A 36 -1.67 15.56 -0.13
N PHE A 37 -1.88 15.45 -1.44
CA PHE A 37 -1.60 14.22 -2.18
C PHE A 37 -0.11 13.89 -2.16
N LEU A 38 0.75 14.88 -2.40
CA LEU A 38 2.20 14.70 -2.35
C LEU A 38 2.67 14.26 -0.96
N ASP A 39 2.15 14.88 0.10
CA ASP A 39 2.47 14.51 1.49
C ASP A 39 2.06 13.07 1.81
N ASP A 40 0.84 12.71 1.39
CA ASP A 40 0.27 11.39 1.67
C ASP A 40 0.92 10.30 0.80
N VAL A 41 1.34 10.60 -0.44
CA VAL A 41 2.16 9.70 -1.27
C VAL A 41 3.51 9.46 -0.61
N THR A 42 4.21 10.49 -0.13
CA THR A 42 5.50 10.32 0.56
C THR A 42 5.32 9.49 1.83
N TYR A 43 4.26 9.74 2.61
CA TYR A 43 3.96 8.96 3.80
C TYR A 43 3.73 7.47 3.48
N VAL A 44 2.83 7.18 2.54
CA VAL A 44 2.46 5.80 2.20
C VAL A 44 3.60 5.09 1.47
N PHE A 45 4.39 5.82 0.67
CA PHE A 45 5.62 5.32 0.09
C PHE A 45 6.57 4.83 1.19
N ALA A 46 6.85 5.65 2.21
CA ALA A 46 7.69 5.24 3.32
C ALA A 46 7.11 4.04 4.07
N ASP A 47 5.81 4.06 4.37
CA ASP A 47 5.09 2.98 5.06
C ASP A 47 5.21 1.64 4.31
N VAL A 48 4.81 1.60 3.05
CA VAL A 48 4.83 0.36 2.25
C VAL A 48 6.25 -0.09 1.95
N SER A 49 7.15 0.84 1.64
CA SER A 49 8.52 0.49 1.23
C SER A 49 9.32 -0.08 2.38
N VAL A 50 9.33 0.60 3.54
CA VAL A 50 10.12 0.17 4.71
C VAL A 50 9.67 -1.19 5.20
N PHE A 51 8.35 -1.41 5.34
CA PHE A 51 7.83 -2.66 5.86
C PHE A 51 7.75 -3.77 4.80
N GLY A 52 7.73 -3.43 3.51
CA GLY A 52 7.83 -4.37 2.38
C GLY A 52 9.26 -4.70 1.97
N LEU A 53 10.29 -4.13 2.61
CA LEU A 53 11.70 -4.34 2.25
C LEU A 53 12.12 -5.80 2.09
N PRO A 54 11.75 -6.74 3.00
CA PRO A 54 12.21 -8.12 2.89
C PRO A 54 11.87 -8.78 1.53
N VAL A 55 10.62 -8.65 1.07
CA VAL A 55 10.21 -9.24 -0.22
C VAL A 55 10.71 -8.42 -1.41
N LEU A 56 10.80 -7.09 -1.28
CA LEU A 56 11.37 -6.25 -2.34
C LEU A 56 12.85 -6.61 -2.56
N TRP A 57 13.60 -6.84 -1.49
CA TRP A 57 14.97 -7.35 -1.53
C TRP A 57 15.02 -8.75 -2.16
N LEU A 58 14.16 -9.66 -1.72
CA LEU A 58 14.10 -11.01 -2.27
C LEU A 58 13.86 -11.00 -3.79
N VAL A 59 12.87 -10.23 -4.26
CA VAL A 59 12.56 -10.09 -5.70
C VAL A 59 13.72 -9.43 -6.45
N LEU A 60 14.40 -8.46 -5.84
CA LEU A 60 15.56 -7.81 -6.43
C LEU A 60 16.70 -8.79 -6.71
N VAL A 61 17.01 -9.69 -5.76
CA VAL A 61 18.13 -10.63 -5.87
C VAL A 61 17.79 -11.94 -6.59
N THR A 62 16.52 -12.37 -6.59
CA THR A 62 16.09 -13.63 -7.21
C THR A 62 15.51 -13.47 -8.62
N GLY A 63 14.96 -12.29 -8.96
CA GLY A 63 14.28 -12.07 -10.23
C GLY A 63 15.21 -11.63 -11.35
N THR A 64 15.06 -12.22 -12.54
CA THR A 64 15.61 -11.72 -13.79
C THR A 64 14.88 -10.44 -14.24
N ASN A 65 15.56 -9.57 -14.98
CA ASN A 65 14.96 -8.37 -15.56
C ASN A 65 14.20 -8.76 -16.83
N GLU A 66 12.88 -8.90 -16.72
CA GLU A 66 11.99 -9.33 -17.79
C GLU A 66 10.73 -8.46 -17.81
N TRP A 67 10.20 -8.19 -19.00
CA TRP A 67 8.97 -7.40 -19.17
C TRP A 67 7.77 -7.99 -18.43
N ALA A 68 7.64 -9.32 -18.40
CA ALA A 68 6.59 -10.05 -17.68
C ALA A 68 7.16 -10.82 -16.46
N GLY A 69 8.19 -10.29 -15.80
CA GLY A 69 8.90 -10.96 -14.71
C GLY A 69 8.44 -10.59 -13.30
N LEU A 70 9.09 -11.20 -12.30
CA LEU A 70 8.85 -10.96 -10.87
C LEU A 70 9.00 -9.49 -10.49
N LYS A 71 10.03 -8.83 -11.01
CA LYS A 71 10.35 -7.43 -10.73
C LYS A 71 9.26 -6.48 -11.23
N THR A 72 8.73 -6.73 -12.43
CA THR A 72 7.62 -5.94 -12.98
C THR A 72 6.36 -6.10 -12.13
N GLY A 73 6.01 -7.34 -11.75
CA GLY A 73 4.87 -7.59 -10.87
C GLY A 73 5.00 -6.89 -9.51
N ALA A 74 6.17 -7.01 -8.86
CA ALA A 74 6.44 -6.34 -7.60
C ALA A 74 6.37 -4.80 -7.73
N LEU A 75 6.98 -4.23 -8.77
CA LEU A 75 6.99 -2.79 -9.01
C LEU A 75 5.58 -2.24 -9.22
N VAL A 76 4.77 -2.90 -10.07
CA VAL A 76 3.39 -2.49 -10.35
C VAL A 76 2.56 -2.53 -9.07
N ALA A 77 2.60 -3.64 -8.33
CA ALA A 77 1.85 -3.77 -7.09
C ALA A 77 2.28 -2.76 -6.03
N TRP A 78 3.59 -2.52 -5.88
CA TRP A 78 4.14 -1.54 -4.95
C TRP A 78 3.65 -0.13 -5.27
N LEU A 79 3.83 0.34 -6.51
CA LEU A 79 3.38 1.66 -6.93
C LEU A 79 1.86 1.81 -6.83
N THR A 80 1.11 0.78 -7.20
CA THR A 80 -0.37 0.78 -7.08
C THR A 80 -0.80 0.88 -5.63
N THR A 81 -0.15 0.14 -4.73
CA THR A 81 -0.43 0.17 -3.29
C THR A 81 -0.15 1.57 -2.71
N VAL A 82 0.96 2.19 -3.12
CA VAL A 82 1.32 3.55 -2.69
C VAL A 82 0.30 4.58 -3.16
N ALA A 83 -0.05 4.56 -4.45
CA ALA A 83 -1.02 5.49 -5.01
C ALA A 83 -2.41 5.31 -4.37
N ALA A 84 -2.91 4.08 -4.30
CA ALA A 84 -4.21 3.79 -3.69
C ALA A 84 -4.22 4.12 -2.19
N GLY A 85 -3.15 3.80 -1.47
CA GLY A 85 -3.04 4.13 -0.06
C GLY A 85 -2.99 5.64 0.20
N ALA A 86 -2.32 6.41 -0.66
CA ALA A 86 -2.33 7.87 -0.57
C ALA A 86 -3.73 8.45 -0.80
N LEU A 87 -4.47 7.92 -1.78
CA LEU A 87 -5.86 8.31 -2.04
C LEU A 87 -6.78 8.02 -0.84
N ILE A 88 -6.58 6.87 -0.18
CA ILE A 88 -7.32 6.50 1.03
C ILE A 88 -6.94 7.39 2.22
N ARG A 89 -5.64 7.65 2.41
CA ARG A 89 -5.11 8.46 3.50
C ARG A 89 -5.63 9.90 3.45
N GLY A 90 -5.66 10.50 2.26
CA GLY A 90 -6.16 11.86 2.08
C GLY A 90 -7.69 11.95 2.00
N GLY A 91 -8.41 10.83 2.14
CA GLY A 91 -9.86 10.81 2.22
C GLY A 91 -10.59 10.93 0.88
N TRP A 92 -9.89 10.77 -0.24
CA TRP A 92 -10.51 10.80 -1.58
C TRP A 92 -11.16 9.46 -1.96
N VAL A 93 -10.68 8.35 -1.39
CA VAL A 93 -11.20 7.01 -1.61
C VAL A 93 -11.55 6.36 -0.29
N THR A 94 -12.76 5.82 -0.18
CA THR A 94 -13.17 5.03 0.99
C THR A 94 -12.51 3.65 0.92
N PRO A 95 -11.89 3.16 2.02
CA PRO A 95 -11.37 1.79 2.05
C PRO A 95 -12.48 0.75 1.82
N LEU A 96 -12.12 -0.43 1.33
CA LEU A 96 -13.07 -1.51 1.13
C LEU A 96 -13.49 -2.14 2.46
N ALA A 97 -14.77 -2.51 2.53
CA ALA A 97 -15.38 -3.25 3.64
C ALA A 97 -15.32 -2.55 5.02
N THR A 98 -15.16 -1.22 5.06
CA THR A 98 -15.24 -0.41 6.27
C THR A 98 -15.69 1.02 5.94
N ASP A 99 -16.53 1.62 6.80
CA ASP A 99 -17.01 2.99 6.60
C ASP A 99 -16.09 4.04 7.24
N ALA A 100 -15.05 3.62 7.96
CA ALA A 100 -14.13 4.57 8.57
C ALA A 100 -13.11 5.09 7.57
N PRO A 101 -12.98 6.42 7.42
CA PRO A 101 -12.01 7.00 6.53
C PRO A 101 -10.58 6.91 7.11
N GLY A 102 -9.62 7.04 6.20
CA GLY A 102 -8.21 7.20 6.53
C GLY A 102 -7.40 5.91 6.59
N TRP A 103 -6.09 6.13 6.62
CA TRP A 103 -5.11 5.06 6.60
C TRP A 103 -4.94 4.40 7.98
N VAL A 104 -4.15 3.34 8.02
CA VAL A 104 -3.89 2.57 9.24
C VAL A 104 -3.02 3.36 10.20
N ALA A 105 -3.38 3.39 11.49
CA ALA A 105 -2.57 4.02 12.53
C ALA A 105 -1.23 3.30 12.75
N VAL A 106 -0.28 4.00 13.36
CA VAL A 106 1.04 3.47 13.70
C VAL A 106 1.07 3.14 15.18
N THR A 107 0.75 1.89 15.50
CA THR A 107 0.88 1.30 16.84
C THR A 107 1.82 0.08 16.74
N PRO A 108 2.48 -0.36 17.83
CA PRO A 108 3.44 -1.47 17.77
C PRO A 108 2.88 -2.74 17.09
N TRP A 109 1.65 -3.13 17.44
CA TRP A 109 1.00 -4.28 16.81
C TRP A 109 0.67 -4.08 15.35
N LEU A 110 0.22 -2.88 14.97
CA LEU A 110 -0.04 -2.58 13.56
C LEU A 110 1.23 -2.43 12.73
N VAL A 111 2.38 -2.15 13.36
CA VAL A 111 3.70 -2.21 12.69
C VAL A 111 4.06 -3.67 12.38
N ALA A 112 3.90 -4.58 13.34
CA ALA A 112 4.13 -6.02 13.09
C ALA A 112 3.21 -6.55 11.96
N LEU A 113 1.94 -6.16 11.97
CA LEU A 113 0.98 -6.51 10.91
C LEU A 113 1.43 -6.00 9.53
N ARG A 114 1.96 -4.77 9.43
CA ARG A 114 2.44 -4.20 8.15
C ARG A 114 3.53 -5.06 7.54
N VAL A 115 4.49 -5.50 8.35
CA VAL A 115 5.57 -6.36 7.87
C VAL A 115 4.97 -7.64 7.28
N ALA A 116 4.11 -8.35 8.00
CA ALA A 116 3.50 -9.56 7.46
C ALA A 116 2.65 -9.28 6.20
N TYR A 117 1.78 -8.27 6.26
CA TYR A 117 0.79 -7.97 5.23
C TYR A 117 1.41 -7.50 3.93
N TYR A 118 2.31 -6.51 3.97
CA TYR A 118 2.92 -5.98 2.75
C TYR A 118 3.83 -7.01 2.08
N ASN A 119 4.60 -7.78 2.86
CA ASN A 119 5.44 -8.82 2.27
C ASN A 119 4.61 -9.92 1.61
N ALA A 120 3.50 -10.35 2.23
CA ALA A 120 2.59 -11.33 1.64
C ALA A 120 1.91 -10.80 0.37
N ALA A 121 1.38 -9.57 0.40
CA ALA A 121 0.70 -8.97 -0.75
C ALA A 121 1.64 -8.76 -1.95
N LEU A 122 2.84 -8.23 -1.70
CA LEU A 122 3.85 -8.01 -2.75
C LEU A 122 4.42 -9.33 -3.28
N ALA A 123 4.61 -10.35 -2.43
CA ALA A 123 4.98 -11.69 -2.88
C ALA A 123 3.89 -12.28 -3.78
N LEU A 124 2.62 -12.22 -3.34
CA LEU A 124 1.48 -12.70 -4.11
C LEU A 124 1.39 -12.00 -5.46
N ALA A 125 1.59 -10.68 -5.51
CA ALA A 125 1.57 -9.94 -6.76
C ALA A 125 2.74 -10.32 -7.69
N ALA A 126 3.96 -10.44 -7.16
CA ALA A 126 5.14 -10.76 -7.94
C ALA A 126 5.08 -12.18 -8.50
N TYR A 127 4.92 -13.18 -7.62
CA TYR A 127 4.92 -14.59 -8.00
C TYR A 127 3.60 -15.00 -8.67
N GLY A 128 2.46 -14.53 -8.16
CA GLY A 128 1.15 -14.81 -8.76
C GLY A 128 0.97 -14.12 -10.11
N GLY A 129 1.43 -12.87 -10.25
CA GLY A 129 1.44 -12.17 -11.54
C GLY A 129 2.28 -12.91 -12.57
N ARG A 130 3.51 -13.33 -12.20
CA ARG A 130 4.36 -14.14 -13.08
C ARG A 130 3.69 -15.46 -13.48
N ALA A 131 3.16 -16.21 -12.51
CA ALA A 131 2.50 -17.48 -12.78
C ALA A 131 1.31 -17.34 -13.75
N LEU A 132 0.54 -16.26 -13.62
CA LEU A 132 -0.56 -15.95 -14.56
C LEU A 132 -0.05 -15.58 -15.96
N GLY A 133 1.03 -14.81 -16.06
CA GLY A 133 1.68 -14.50 -17.34
C GLY A 133 2.25 -15.74 -18.04
N GLU A 134 2.83 -16.67 -17.28
CA GLU A 134 3.29 -17.97 -17.79
C GLU A 134 2.10 -18.83 -18.24
N ALA A 135 1.03 -18.92 -17.44
CA ALA A 135 -0.16 -19.67 -17.80
C ALA A 135 -0.87 -19.12 -19.05
N SER A 136 -0.94 -17.79 -19.23
CA SER A 136 -1.58 -17.19 -20.39
C SER A 136 -0.84 -17.47 -21.70
N SER A 137 0.47 -17.73 -21.63
CA SER A 137 1.28 -18.12 -22.80
C SER A 137 0.95 -19.51 -23.34
N VAL A 138 0.29 -20.37 -22.54
CA VAL A 138 -0.11 -21.73 -22.93
C VAL A 138 -1.43 -21.75 -23.70
N VAL A 139 -2.31 -20.75 -23.50
CA VAL A 139 -3.70 -20.76 -23.99
C VAL A 139 -3.88 -19.99 -25.33
N GLY A 140 -2.82 -19.38 -25.87
CA GLY A 140 -2.82 -18.76 -27.20
C GLY A 140 -1.91 -17.52 -27.32
N PRO A 141 -1.96 -16.76 -28.43
CA PRO A 141 -1.17 -15.54 -28.61
C PRO A 141 -1.73 -14.43 -27.71
N GLN A 142 -1.38 -14.44 -26.42
CA GLN A 142 -1.98 -13.56 -25.43
C GLN A 142 -0.91 -12.96 -24.51
N TRP A 143 -0.60 -11.68 -24.79
CA TRP A 143 -0.05 -10.61 -23.96
C TRP A 143 0.32 -11.02 -22.51
N PRO A 144 1.38 -11.82 -22.31
CA PRO A 144 1.74 -12.32 -20.98
C PRO A 144 2.10 -11.17 -20.03
N SER A 145 2.63 -10.08 -20.57
CA SER A 145 2.88 -8.84 -19.84
C SER A 145 1.60 -8.21 -19.28
N LEU A 146 0.49 -8.22 -20.02
CA LEU A 146 -0.78 -7.67 -19.52
C LEU A 146 -1.36 -8.53 -18.40
N ALA A 147 -1.26 -9.85 -18.49
CA ALA A 147 -1.71 -10.75 -17.44
C ALA A 147 -0.90 -10.51 -16.15
N THR A 148 0.43 -10.45 -16.25
CA THR A 148 1.31 -10.15 -15.10
C THR A 148 1.02 -8.78 -14.50
N VAL A 149 0.99 -7.72 -15.33
CA VAL A 149 0.76 -6.34 -14.87
C VAL A 149 -0.64 -6.16 -14.31
N GLY A 150 -1.65 -6.69 -14.98
CA GLY A 150 -3.05 -6.60 -14.56
C GLY A 150 -3.30 -7.31 -13.24
N ALA A 151 -2.77 -8.54 -13.08
CA ALA A 151 -2.86 -9.26 -11.81
C ALA A 151 -2.15 -8.51 -10.69
N ALA A 152 -0.92 -8.04 -10.92
CA ALA A 152 -0.17 -7.27 -9.93
C ALA A 152 -0.87 -5.97 -9.53
N PHE A 153 -1.45 -5.25 -10.50
CA PHE A 153 -2.24 -4.05 -10.27
C PHE A 153 -3.46 -4.35 -9.39
N VAL A 154 -4.23 -5.39 -9.74
CA VAL A 154 -5.41 -5.80 -8.96
C VAL A 154 -5.02 -6.19 -7.53
N VAL A 155 -3.96 -7.00 -7.37
CA VAL A 155 -3.48 -7.40 -6.04
C VAL A 155 -3.03 -6.19 -5.23
N GLY A 156 -2.26 -5.25 -5.82
CA GLY A 156 -1.82 -4.03 -5.14
C GLY A 156 -2.98 -3.12 -4.74
N ALA A 157 -3.95 -2.92 -5.63
CA ALA A 157 -5.14 -2.12 -5.37
C ALA A 157 -6.01 -2.74 -4.26
N LEU A 158 -6.27 -4.04 -4.33
CA LEU A 158 -7.02 -4.77 -3.29
C LEU A 158 -6.27 -4.78 -1.96
N ALA A 159 -4.96 -4.97 -1.98
CA ALA A 159 -4.13 -4.94 -0.79
C ALA A 159 -4.24 -3.58 -0.08
N ALA A 160 -4.10 -2.47 -0.80
CA ALA A 160 -4.27 -1.14 -0.23
C ALA A 160 -5.69 -0.89 0.28
N ALA A 161 -6.70 -1.30 -0.49
CA ALA A 161 -8.09 -1.02 -0.16
C ALA A 161 -8.62 -1.86 1.02
N LEU A 162 -8.16 -3.10 1.18
CA LEU A 162 -8.54 -4.00 2.28
C LEU A 162 -7.68 -3.81 3.54
N PHE A 163 -6.47 -3.27 3.42
CA PHE A 163 -5.54 -3.17 4.55
C PHE A 163 -6.14 -2.45 5.77
N PRO A 164 -6.87 -1.32 5.59
CA PRO A 164 -7.59 -0.72 6.70
C PRO A 164 -8.51 -1.72 7.41
N ARG A 165 -9.39 -2.43 6.69
CA ARG A 165 -10.34 -3.36 7.31
C ARG A 165 -9.63 -4.49 8.07
N VAL A 166 -8.54 -5.01 7.52
CA VAL A 166 -7.70 -6.03 8.17
C VAL A 166 -7.07 -5.50 9.46
N ALA A 167 -6.54 -4.29 9.43
CA ALA A 167 -5.97 -3.64 10.61
C ALA A 167 -6.99 -3.41 11.73
N GLU A 168 -8.24 -3.06 11.39
CA GLU A 168 -9.33 -2.95 12.37
C GLU A 168 -9.63 -4.30 13.04
N SER A 169 -9.81 -5.38 12.26
CA SER A 169 -10.04 -6.72 12.81
C SER A 169 -8.90 -7.14 13.73
N PHE A 170 -7.66 -6.99 13.25
CA PHE A 170 -6.48 -7.44 13.98
C PHE A 170 -6.32 -6.66 15.27
N TYR A 171 -6.44 -5.33 15.23
CA TYR A 171 -6.31 -4.49 16.41
C TYR A 171 -7.39 -4.77 17.45
N GLY A 172 -8.62 -5.06 17.03
CA GLY A 172 -9.70 -5.46 17.94
C GLY A 172 -9.38 -6.73 18.74
N ILE A 173 -8.60 -7.66 18.18
CA ILE A 173 -8.23 -8.91 18.85
C ILE A 173 -7.05 -8.71 19.83
N VAL A 174 -6.07 -7.87 19.47
CA VAL A 174 -4.81 -7.74 20.24
C VAL A 174 -4.81 -6.59 21.25
N ALA A 175 -5.83 -5.73 21.22
CA ALA A 175 -5.98 -4.60 22.15
C ALA A 175 -7.02 -4.86 23.25
N GLU A 176 -7.72 -6.00 23.21
CA GLU A 176 -8.47 -6.58 24.33
C GLU A 176 -7.50 -7.20 25.35
#